data_AF-A0A3D0DFU2-F1
#
_entry.id   AF-A0A3D0DFU2-F1
#
_cell.length_a   1.000
_cell.length_b   1.000
_cell.length_c   1.000
_cell.angle_alpha   90.00
_cell.angle_beta   90.00
_cell.angle_gamma   90.00
#
_symmetry.space_group_name_H-M   'P 1'
#
loop_
_entity.id
_entity.type
_entity.pdbx_description
1 polymer ?
#
loop_
_entity_poly.entity_id
_entity_poly.type
_entity_poly.pdbx_seq_one_letter_code
_entity_poly.pdbx_strand_id
1 'polypeptide(L)' 'MPEKKEALFSKSVKSGARTYFVDVKETVKGDKYLSICESKKVDGKWERNSVMFFGETIPEIFQALREASQVIKGT' A
#
# COMPACT_ATOMS: atom_id res chain seq x y z
N MET A 1 21.37 -8.17 -2.80
CA MET A 1 19.95 -7.77 -2.71
C MET A 1 19.19 -9.03 -2.35
N PRO A 2 18.65 -9.19 -1.12
CA PRO A 2 17.84 -10.36 -0.84
C PRO A 2 16.67 -10.37 -1.83
N GLU A 3 16.42 -11.54 -2.41
CA GLU A 3 15.38 -11.80 -3.41
C GLU A 3 14.08 -11.05 -3.06
N LYS A 4 13.53 -10.31 -4.03
CA LYS A 4 12.16 -9.85 -3.95
C LYS A 4 11.29 -11.11 -3.83
N LYS A 5 10.88 -11.50 -2.62
CA LYS A 5 9.71 -12.36 -2.48
C LYS A 5 8.61 -11.70 -3.30
N GLU A 6 8.15 -12.38 -4.36
CA GLU A 6 7.08 -11.87 -5.19
C GLU A 6 5.85 -11.64 -4.30
N ALA A 7 5.25 -10.47 -4.43
CA ALA A 7 4.05 -10.17 -3.65
C ALA A 7 2.94 -11.13 -4.08
N LEU A 8 2.24 -11.71 -3.11
CA LEU A 8 1.09 -12.60 -3.33
C LEU A 8 -0.03 -11.88 -4.11
N PHE A 9 -0.08 -10.56 -3.95
CA PHE A 9 -0.90 -9.65 -4.73
C PHE A 9 -0.15 -8.33 -4.89
N SER A 10 -0.26 -7.70 -6.05
CA SER A 10 0.24 -6.34 -6.25
C SER A 10 -0.67 -5.59 -7.21
N LYS A 11 -1.07 -4.37 -6.84
CA LYS A 11 -1.79 -3.44 -7.70
C LYS A 11 -1.15 -2.07 -7.61
N SER A 12 -0.97 -1.43 -8.75
CA SER A 12 -0.48 -0.06 -8.83
C SER A 12 -1.56 0.89 -9.34
N VAL A 13 -1.57 2.11 -8.80
CA VAL A 13 -2.43 3.21 -9.22
C VAL A 13 -1.55 4.42 -9.47
N LYS A 14 -1.51 4.89 -10.72
CA LYS A 14 -0.72 6.06 -11.11
C LYS A 14 -1.61 7.30 -11.17
N SER A 15 -1.14 8.40 -10.57
CA SER A 15 -1.79 9.71 -10.66
C SER A 15 -0.71 10.80 -10.76
N GLY A 16 -0.50 11.31 -11.98
CA GLY A 16 0.53 12.30 -12.26
C GLY A 16 1.94 11.84 -11.86
N ALA A 17 2.57 12.58 -10.93
CA ALA A 17 3.91 12.31 -10.41
C ALA A 17 3.94 11.31 -9.23
N ARG A 18 2.77 10.76 -8.84
CA ARG A 18 2.62 9.80 -7.75
C ARG A 18 2.20 8.44 -8.30
N THR A 19 2.76 7.37 -7.72
CA THR A 19 2.32 6.00 -7.94
C THR A 19 2.09 5.36 -6.59
N TYR A 20 0.89 4.85 -6.38
CA TYR A 20 0.53 4.07 -5.19
C TYR A 20 0.64 2.59 -5.51
N PHE A 21 1.21 1.82 -4.60
CA PHE A 21 1.33 0.37 -4.68
C PHE A 21 0.58 -0.23 -3.50
N VAL A 22 -0.29 -1.19 -3.77
CA VAL A 22 -1.02 -1.96 -2.78
C VAL A 22 -0.61 -3.41 -2.96
N ASP A 23 0.19 -3.92 -2.04
CA ASP A 23 0.78 -5.25 -2.10
C ASP A 23 0.32 -6.11 -0.91
N VAL A 24 0.12 -7.40 -1.15
CA VAL A 24 0.06 -8.42 -0.09
C VAL A 24 1.37 -9.19 -0.12
N LYS A 25 2.09 -9.20 0.99
CA LYS A 25 3.39 -9.85 1.12
C LYS A 25 3.37 -10.84 2.27
N GLU A 26 4.37 -11.70 2.31
CA GLU A 26 4.52 -12.73 3.33
C GLU A 26 5.87 -12.56 4.04
N THR A 27 5.88 -12.66 5.37
CA THR A 27 7.11 -12.65 6.17
C THR A 27 7.91 -13.94 5.91
N VAL A 28 9.11 -14.04 6.50
CA VAL A 28 9.87 -15.30 6.45
C VAL A 28 9.15 -16.42 7.22
N LYS A 29 8.31 -16.08 8.20
CA LYS A 29 7.57 -17.03 9.04
C LYS A 29 6.24 -17.49 8.42
N GLY A 30 5.86 -16.96 7.26
CA GLY A 30 4.58 -17.29 6.60
C GLY A 30 3.44 -16.32 6.91
N ASP A 31 3.65 -15.32 7.77
CA ASP A 31 2.61 -14.35 8.12
C ASP A 31 2.37 -13.37 6.97
N LYS A 32 1.10 -13.18 6.59
CA LYS A 32 0.72 -12.24 5.52
C LYS A 32 0.50 -10.84 6.08
N TYR A 33 0.90 -9.84 5.30
CA TYR A 33 0.71 -8.43 5.65
C TYR A 33 0.36 -7.59 4.41
N LEU A 34 -0.40 -6.52 4.64
CA LEU A 34 -0.74 -5.53 3.61
C LEU A 34 0.32 -4.43 3.64
N SER A 35 0.79 -4.03 2.47
CA SER A 35 1.74 -2.93 2.28
C SER A 35 1.14 -1.92 1.33
N ILE A 36 0.97 -0.68 1.78
CA ILE A 36 0.58 0.46 0.93
C ILE A 36 1.78 1.39 0.82
N CYS A 37 2.25 1.64 -0.39
CA CYS A 37 3.42 2.47 -0.65
C CYS A 37 3.08 3.57 -1.66
N GLU A 38 3.32 4.82 -1.28
CA GLU A 38 3.37 5.93 -2.21
C GLU A 38 4.79 6.13 -2.70
N SER A 39 4.97 6.18 -4.02
CA SER A 39 6.20 6.65 -4.67
C SER A 39 5.92 7.97 -5.36
N LYS A 40 6.61 9.04 -4.96
CA LYS A 40 6.45 10.39 -5.53
C LYS A 40 7.77 10.85 -6.13
N LYS A 41 7.73 11.51 -7.28
CA LYS A 41 8.90 12.20 -7.84
C LYS A 41 8.99 13.63 -7.28
N VAL A 42 10.07 13.95 -6.59
CA VAL A 42 10.38 15.28 -6.03
C VAL A 42 11.78 15.68 -6.48
N ASP A 43 11.91 16.80 -7.18
CA ASP A 43 13.18 17.34 -7.69
C ASP A 43 14.06 16.31 -8.41
N GLY A 44 13.44 15.49 -9.26
CA GLY A 44 14.13 14.44 -10.03
C GLY A 44 14.40 13.14 -9.25
N LYS A 45 14.25 13.14 -7.92
CA LYS A 45 14.43 11.97 -7.05
C LYS A 45 13.10 11.29 -6.74
N TRP A 46 13.13 9.99 -6.46
CA TRP A 46 11.97 9.23 -6.04
C TRP A 46 11.95 9.09 -4.53
N GLU A 47 10.91 9.62 -3.90
CA GLU A 47 10.62 9.42 -2.49
C GLU A 47 9.57 8.32 -2.33
N ARG A 48 9.75 7.46 -1.33
CA ARG A 48 8.84 6.37 -1.03
C ARG A 48 8.36 6.44 0.41
N ASN A 49 7.06 6.50 0.61
CA ASN A 49 6.41 6.43 1.90
C ASN A 49 5.60 5.15 1.96
N SER A 50 5.93 4.25 2.89
CA SER A 50 5.30 2.94 2.99
C SER A 50 4.71 2.73 4.37
N VAL A 51 3.49 2.19 4.41
CA VAL A 51 2.80 1.76 5.62
C VAL A 51 2.49 0.27 5.49
N MET A 52 2.65 -0.48 6.57
CA MET A 52 2.41 -1.92 6.63
C MET A 52 1.39 -2.22 7.73
N PHE A 53 0.45 -3.11 7.42
CA PHE A 53 -0.61 -3.56 8.34
C PHE A 53 -0.53 -5.08 8.49
N PHE A 54 -0.69 -5.57 9.72
CA PHE A 54 -0.51 -6.97 10.07
C PHE A 54 -1.77 -7.52 10.75
N GLY A 55 -2.11 -8.78 10.45
CA GLY A 55 -3.16 -9.51 11.17
C GLY A 55 -4.50 -8.79 11.23
N GLU A 56 -5.00 -8.60 12.45
CA GLU A 56 -6.36 -8.09 12.74
C GLU A 56 -6.55 -6.61 12.38
N THR A 57 -5.49 -5.83 12.19
CA THR A 57 -5.62 -4.42 11.81
C THR A 57 -6.08 -4.23 10.36
N ILE A 58 -5.96 -5.26 9.52
CA ILE A 58 -6.25 -5.17 8.08
C ILE A 58 -7.75 -4.92 7.81
N PRO A 59 -8.69 -5.67 8.40
CA PRO A 59 -10.12 -5.35 8.32
C PRO A 59 -10.47 -3.95 8.82
N GLU A 60 -9.90 -3.52 9.94
CA GLU A 60 -10.17 -2.21 10.55
C GLU A 60 -9.75 -1.06 9.64
N ILE A 61 -8.52 -1.12 9.10
CA ILE A 61 -8.05 -0.06 8.19
C ILE A 61 -8.86 -0.04 6.89
N PHE A 62 -9.27 -1.20 6.37
CA PHE A 62 -10.09 -1.25 5.16
C PHE A 62 -11.47 -0.61 5.38
N GLN A 63 -12.09 -0.87 6.53
CA GLN A 63 -13.35 -0.26 6.90
C GLN A 63 -13.21 1.27 7.04
N ALA A 64 -12.17 1.75 7.74
CA ALA A 64 -11.90 3.18 7.88
C ALA A 64 -11.65 3.87 6.52
N LEU A 65 -10.90 3.23 5.61
CA LEU A 65 -10.67 3.73 4.25
C LEU A 65 -11.97 3.81 3.45
N ARG A 66 -12.84 2.81 3.58
CA ARG A 66 -14.14 2.77 2.90
C ARG A 66 -15.03 3.90 3.37
N GLU A 67 -15.16 4.11 4.67
CA GLU A 67 -15.93 5.20 5.27
C GLU A 67 -15.40 6.56 4.82
N ALA A 68 -14.08 6.77 4.89
CA ALA A 68 -13.45 8.00 4.40
C ALA A 68 -13.74 8.25 2.91
N SER A 69 -13.75 7.20 2.08
CA SER A 69 -14.05 7.32 0.65
C SER A 69 -15.50 7.75 0.37
N GLN A 70 -16.44 7.40 1.24
CA GLN A 70 -17.85 7.77 1.09
C GLN A 70 -18.06 9.26 1.34
N VAL A 71 -17.34 9.86 2.29
CA VAL A 71 -17.36 11.31 2.54
C VAL A 71 -16.87 12.07 1.31
N ILE A 72 -15.79 11.59 0.67
CA ILE A 72 -15.21 12.24 -0.50
C ILE A 72 -16.15 12.18 -1.72
N LYS A 73 -16.86 11.07 -1.91
CA LYS A 73 -17.83 10.91 -3.03
C LYS A 73 -19.09 11.75 -2.89
N GLY A 74 -19.39 12.26 -1.69
CA GLY A 74 -20.53 13.15 -1.44
C GLY A 74 -20.28 14.62 -1.76
N THR A 75 -19.11 14.96 -2.33
CA THR A 75 -18.73 16.30 -2.80
C THR A 75 -18.58 16.28 -4.32
#